data_AF-A0A7W9PA21-F1
#
_entry.id   AF-A0A7W9PA21-F1
#
_cell.length_a   1.000
_cell.length_b   1.000
_cell.length_c   1.000
_cell.angle_alpha   90.00
_cell.angle_beta   90.00
_cell.angle_gamma   90.00
#
_symmetry.space_group_name_H-M   'P 1'
#
loop_
_entity.id
_entity.type
_entity.pdbx_description
1 polymer ?
#
loop_
_entity_poly.entity_id
_entity_poly.type
_entity_poly.pdbx_seq_one_letter_code
_entity_poly.pdbx_strand_id
1 'polypeptide(L)'
;MGSSFIDYRANGFWCRDGSAELWLYLLSEEADRVADRPAWLAEASADWRTQATLGCQGAVSASLDKHLGIDPERVETVVALSERVRLRLHGWAPAIPMETVNGWGTGGSGTQYCRNVDTVWMLRFADAFLRLLNGKLRADPYATTVY
;
A
#
# COMPACT_ATOMS: atom_id res chain seq x y z
N MET A 1 6.81 -12.96 10.22
CA MET A 1 6.33 -11.88 9.33
C MET A 1 5.32 -11.12 10.15
N GLY A 2 5.57 -9.84 10.43
CA GLY A 2 4.68 -9.05 11.26
C GLY A 2 3.39 -8.69 10.53
N SER A 3 2.49 -8.10 11.29
CA SER A 3 1.27 -7.50 10.77
C SER A 3 1.22 -6.06 11.21
N SER A 4 0.73 -5.20 10.33
CA SER A 4 0.56 -3.77 10.59
C SER A 4 -0.90 -3.37 10.39
N PHE A 5 -1.35 -2.39 11.16
CA PHE A 5 -2.68 -1.83 11.05
C PHE A 5 -2.63 -0.62 10.11
N ILE A 6 -3.35 -0.69 8.99
CA ILE A 6 -3.46 0.40 8.03
C ILE A 6 -4.73 1.18 8.35
N ASP A 7 -4.57 2.45 8.71
CA ASP A 7 -5.63 3.30 9.21
C ASP A 7 -5.85 4.58 8.39
N TYR A 8 -7.09 5.05 8.46
CA TYR A 8 -7.53 6.33 7.95
C TYR A 8 -8.82 6.76 8.67
N ARG A 9 -8.86 8.00 9.18
CA ARG A 9 -10.03 8.58 9.86
C ARG A 9 -10.64 7.66 10.92
N ALA A 10 -9.79 7.14 11.83
CA ALA A 10 -10.13 6.20 12.89
C ALA A 10 -10.71 4.85 12.43
N ASN A 11 -10.67 4.55 11.13
CA ASN A 11 -10.99 3.26 10.56
C ASN A 11 -9.72 2.56 10.09
N GLY A 12 -9.73 1.24 9.91
CA GLY A 12 -8.55 0.54 9.44
C GLY A 12 -8.69 -0.98 9.44
N PHE A 13 -7.65 -1.65 8.94
CA PHE A 13 -7.59 -3.11 8.86
C PHE A 13 -6.17 -3.64 9.11
N TRP A 14 -6.08 -4.87 9.60
CA TRP A 14 -4.83 -5.59 9.75
C TRP A 14 -4.41 -6.25 8.44
N CYS A 15 -3.14 -6.18 8.12
CA CYS A 15 -2.52 -6.80 6.94
C CYS A 15 -1.14 -7.31 7.29
N ARG A 16 -0.58 -8.19 6.45
CA ARG A 16 0.83 -8.60 6.58
C ARG A 16 1.73 -7.46 6.16
N ASP A 17 2.85 -7.25 6.86
CA ASP A 17 3.80 -6.18 6.53
C ASP A 17 4.24 -6.23 5.07
N GLY A 18 4.56 -7.42 4.55
CA GLY A 18 4.97 -7.57 3.16
C GLY A 18 3.90 -7.15 2.16
N SER A 19 2.61 -7.31 2.47
CA SER A 19 1.53 -6.80 1.62
C SER A 19 1.47 -5.27 1.66
N ALA A 20 1.59 -4.69 2.86
CA ALA A 20 1.59 -3.24 3.04
C ALA A 20 2.80 -2.59 2.35
N GLU A 21 4.00 -3.15 2.52
CA GLU A 21 5.23 -2.65 1.92
C GLU A 21 5.16 -2.69 0.38
N LEU A 22 4.73 -3.82 -0.19
CA LEU A 22 4.55 -3.93 -1.64
C LEU A 22 3.50 -2.95 -2.17
N TRP A 23 2.39 -2.79 -1.45
CA TRP A 23 1.34 -1.85 -1.83
C TRP A 23 1.84 -0.41 -1.83
N LEU A 24 2.50 0.02 -0.76
CA LEU A 24 3.04 1.37 -0.63
C LEU A 24 4.13 1.65 -1.67
N TYR A 25 4.96 0.67 -2.01
CA TYR A 25 5.91 0.80 -3.11
C TYR A 25 5.18 1.07 -4.43
N LEU A 26 4.21 0.23 -4.79
CA LEU A 26 3.47 0.39 -6.05
C LEU A 26 2.67 1.70 -6.10
N LEU A 27 2.10 2.12 -4.96
CA LEU A 27 1.38 3.38 -4.84
C LEU A 27 2.32 4.59 -5.02
N SER A 28 3.52 4.54 -4.44
CA SER A 28 4.54 5.57 -4.63
C SER A 28 4.98 5.68 -6.10
N GLU A 29 5.13 4.54 -6.79
CA GLU A 29 5.45 4.50 -8.21
C GLU A 29 4.36 5.14 -9.09
N GLU A 30 3.08 4.90 -8.79
CA GLU A 30 1.98 5.57 -9.50
C GLU A 30 1.93 7.07 -9.18
N ALA A 31 2.18 7.44 -7.93
CA ALA A 31 2.26 8.84 -7.52
C ALA A 31 3.41 9.58 -8.23
N ASP A 32 4.58 8.95 -8.37
CA ASP A 32 5.74 9.48 -9.08
C ASP A 32 5.48 9.71 -10.58
N ARG A 33 4.53 8.99 -11.17
CA ARG A 33 4.15 9.13 -12.60
C ARG A 33 3.17 10.27 -12.89
N VAL A 34 2.62 10.92 -11.86
CA VAL A 34 1.69 12.04 -12.05
C VAL A 34 2.44 13.25 -12.61
N ALA A 35 2.03 13.73 -13.80
CA ALA A 35 2.52 14.98 -14.36
C ALA A 35 2.12 16.16 -13.47
N ASP A 36 3.00 17.17 -13.34
CA ASP A 36 2.79 18.35 -12.49
C ASP A 36 2.38 18.00 -11.05
N ARG A 37 2.98 16.94 -10.51
CA ARG A 37 2.67 16.39 -9.19
C ARG A 37 2.71 17.48 -8.11
N PRO A 38 1.61 17.66 -7.34
CA PRO A 38 1.58 18.62 -6.24
C PRO A 38 2.51 18.20 -5.09
N ALA A 39 3.00 19.19 -4.33
CA ALA A 39 3.99 18.97 -3.27
C ALA A 39 3.56 17.91 -2.24
N TRP A 40 2.28 17.93 -1.83
CA TRP A 40 1.75 16.96 -0.87
C TRP A 40 1.87 15.51 -1.38
N LEU A 41 1.67 15.29 -2.69
CA LEU A 41 1.73 13.95 -3.28
C LEU A 41 3.19 13.51 -3.46
N ALA A 42 4.10 14.45 -3.68
CA ALA A 42 5.54 14.17 -3.67
C ALA A 42 6.01 13.74 -2.27
N GLU A 43 5.60 14.45 -1.23
CA GLU A 43 5.89 14.10 0.17
C GLU A 43 5.28 12.75 0.56
N ALA A 44 4.02 12.51 0.20
CA ALA A 44 3.34 11.24 0.44
C ALA A 44 4.04 10.07 -0.28
N SER A 45 4.39 10.24 -1.56
CA SER A 45 5.12 9.22 -2.32
C SER A 45 6.46 8.87 -1.68
N ALA A 46 7.23 9.86 -1.24
CA ALA A 46 8.51 9.65 -0.57
C ALA A 46 8.36 8.90 0.77
N ASP A 47 7.34 9.25 1.55
CA ASP A 47 7.03 8.56 2.81
C ASP A 47 6.62 7.11 2.56
N TRP A 48 5.70 6.86 1.61
CA TRP A 48 5.27 5.51 1.23
C TRP A 48 6.42 4.65 0.72
N ARG A 49 7.31 5.20 -0.12
CA ARG A 49 8.51 4.50 -0.59
C ARG A 49 9.45 4.17 0.56
N THR A 50 9.61 5.08 1.53
CA THR A 50 10.42 4.84 2.72
C THR A 50 9.84 3.69 3.55
N GLN A 51 8.55 3.74 3.85
CA GLN A 51 7.85 2.69 4.61
C GLN A 51 7.92 1.33 3.93
N ALA A 52 7.86 1.31 2.59
CA ALA A 52 7.96 0.09 1.80
C ALA A 52 9.35 -0.57 1.83
N THR A 53 10.41 0.22 2.00
CA THR A 53 11.80 -0.24 1.80
C THR A 53 12.60 -0.32 3.10
N LEU A 54 12.07 0.17 4.22
CA LEU A 54 12.78 0.16 5.51
C LEU A 54 12.81 -1.23 6.16
N GLY A 55 11.84 -2.11 5.86
CA GLY A 55 11.69 -3.41 6.51
C GLY A 55 11.05 -3.30 7.89
N CYS A 56 9.97 -2.51 7.98
CA CYS A 56 9.27 -2.24 9.23
C CYS A 56 8.55 -3.50 9.73
N GLN A 57 9.11 -4.19 10.73
CA GLN A 57 8.52 -5.40 11.31
C GLN A 57 7.37 -5.04 12.27
N GLY A 58 6.14 -4.98 11.77
CA GLY A 58 4.92 -4.68 12.52
C GLY A 58 4.66 -3.18 12.74
N ALA A 59 5.34 -2.32 11.97
CA ALA A 59 5.25 -0.87 12.10
C ALA A 59 5.10 -0.15 10.76
N VAL A 60 4.58 -0.83 9.73
CA VAL A 60 4.32 -0.22 8.43
C VAL A 60 3.12 0.71 8.55
N SER A 61 3.29 1.99 8.22
CA SER A 61 2.19 2.96 8.23
C SER A 61 2.02 3.62 6.87
N ALA A 62 0.79 3.71 6.38
CA ALA A 62 0.46 4.48 5.18
C ALA A 62 0.34 5.99 5.47
N SER A 63 0.30 6.40 6.75
CA SER A 63 0.16 7.78 7.20
C SER A 63 -0.93 8.56 6.47
N LEU A 64 -2.09 7.93 6.24
CA LEU A 64 -3.14 8.50 5.39
C LEU A 64 -3.74 9.77 5.99
N ASP A 65 -3.97 9.82 7.30
CA ASP A 65 -4.48 11.03 7.96
C ASP A 65 -3.52 12.22 7.84
N LYS A 66 -2.20 11.97 7.87
CA LYS A 66 -1.17 13.00 7.70
C LYS A 66 -1.19 13.59 6.28
N HIS A 67 -1.29 12.74 5.26
CA HIS A 67 -1.13 13.15 3.86
C HIS A 67 -2.44 13.60 3.20
N LEU A 68 -3.54 12.91 3.48
CA LEU A 68 -4.85 13.16 2.88
C LEU A 68 -5.70 14.09 3.76
N GLY A 69 -5.59 13.97 5.08
CA GLY A 69 -6.43 14.71 6.03
C GLY A 69 -7.92 14.52 5.72
N ILE A 70 -8.67 15.63 5.71
CA ILE A 70 -10.09 15.66 5.36
C ILE A 70 -10.37 16.07 3.89
N ASP A 71 -9.32 16.29 3.10
CA ASP A 71 -9.41 16.86 1.74
C ASP A 71 -9.95 15.82 0.74
N PRO A 72 -11.14 16.03 0.14
CA PRO A 72 -11.73 15.07 -0.79
C PRO A 72 -10.92 14.92 -2.08
N GLU A 73 -10.26 15.96 -2.58
CA GLU A 73 -9.49 15.89 -3.83
C GLU A 73 -8.25 15.00 -3.67
N ARG A 74 -7.60 15.06 -2.49
CA ARG A 74 -6.49 14.16 -2.17
C ARG A 74 -6.95 12.72 -2.06
N VAL A 75 -8.11 12.48 -1.45
CA VAL A 75 -8.70 11.13 -1.36
C VAL A 75 -9.00 10.59 -2.75
N GLU A 76 -9.67 11.36 -3.60
CA GLU A 76 -9.97 10.96 -4.97
C GLU A 76 -8.71 10.67 -5.78
N THR A 77 -7.66 11.49 -5.59
CA THR A 77 -6.35 11.26 -6.20
C THR A 77 -5.77 9.90 -5.78
N VAL A 78 -5.74 9.59 -4.48
CA VAL A 78 -5.18 8.33 -3.99
C VAL A 78 -6.04 7.13 -4.40
N VAL A 79 -7.37 7.29 -4.48
CA VAL A 79 -8.27 6.26 -5.04
C VAL A 79 -7.91 5.99 -6.50
N ALA A 80 -7.74 7.02 -7.32
CA ALA A 80 -7.38 6.86 -8.73
C ALA A 80 -6.00 6.21 -8.92
N LEU A 81 -5.02 6.52 -8.06
CA LEU A 81 -3.71 5.84 -8.06
C LEU A 81 -3.85 4.37 -7.64
N SER A 82 -4.65 4.09 -6.62
CA SER A 82 -4.92 2.73 -6.12
C SER A 82 -5.55 1.84 -7.21
N GLU A 83 -6.46 2.38 -8.01
CA GLU A 83 -7.04 1.64 -9.15
C GLU A 83 -6.00 1.37 -10.26
N ARG A 84 -5.06 2.28 -10.51
CA ARG A 84 -3.94 2.01 -11.45
C ARG A 84 -3.03 0.90 -10.94
N VAL A 85 -2.71 0.90 -9.64
CA VAL A 85 -1.96 -0.20 -9.01
C VAL A 85 -2.72 -1.52 -9.18
N ARG A 86 -4.03 -1.53 -8.91
CA ARG A 86 -4.89 -2.70 -9.10
C ARG A 86 -4.87 -3.23 -10.54
N LEU A 87 -4.94 -2.34 -11.53
CA LEU A 87 -4.82 -2.72 -12.94
C LEU A 87 -3.45 -3.34 -13.26
N ARG A 88 -2.36 -2.80 -12.70
CA ARG A 88 -1.01 -3.38 -12.84
C ARG A 88 -0.94 -4.78 -12.21
N LEU A 89 -1.53 -4.98 -11.03
CA LEU A 89 -1.62 -6.29 -10.37
C LEU A 89 -2.31 -7.33 -11.26
N HIS A 90 -3.39 -6.94 -11.95
CA HIS A 90 -4.03 -7.83 -12.92
C HIS A 90 -3.11 -8.17 -14.11
N GLY A 91 -2.25 -7.23 -14.54
CA GLY A 91 -1.26 -7.48 -15.59
C GLY A 91 -0.19 -8.51 -15.22
N TRP A 92 0.07 -8.71 -13.92
CA TRP A 92 0.99 -9.74 -13.42
C TRP A 92 0.28 -11.04 -12.99
N ALA A 93 -1.05 -11.15 -13.12
CA ALA A 93 -1.76 -12.33 -12.68
C ALA A 93 -1.23 -13.62 -13.36
N PRO A 94 -1.06 -14.73 -12.62
CA PRO A 94 -1.49 -14.93 -11.24
C PRO A 94 -0.49 -14.44 -10.17
N ALA A 95 0.76 -14.13 -10.53
CA ALA A 95 1.80 -13.80 -9.55
C ALA A 95 2.85 -12.82 -10.10
N ILE A 96 3.28 -11.89 -9.25
CA ILE A 96 4.39 -10.99 -9.54
C ILE A 96 5.70 -11.80 -9.48
N PRO A 97 6.55 -11.78 -10.52
CA PRO A 97 7.83 -12.47 -10.51
C PRO A 97 8.71 -12.02 -9.34
N MET A 98 9.34 -12.97 -8.64
CA MET A 98 10.15 -12.66 -7.46
C MET A 98 11.35 -11.76 -7.79
N GLU A 99 11.94 -11.88 -8.98
CA GLU A 99 13.05 -11.06 -9.44
C GLU A 99 12.63 -9.60 -9.58
N THR A 100 11.39 -9.37 -10.02
CA THR A 100 10.81 -8.02 -10.12
C THR A 100 10.66 -7.41 -8.74
N VAL A 101 10.08 -8.16 -7.80
CA VAL A 101 9.87 -7.70 -6.42
C VAL A 101 11.19 -7.48 -5.68
N ASN A 102 12.15 -8.39 -5.84
CA ASN A 102 13.48 -8.26 -5.25
C ASN A 102 14.23 -7.04 -5.79
N GLY A 103 14.00 -6.66 -7.05
CA GLY A 103 14.54 -5.44 -7.65
C GLY A 103 14.01 -4.15 -7.03
N TRP A 104 12.88 -4.19 -6.31
CA TRP A 104 12.28 -3.02 -5.66
C TRP A 104 12.87 -2.71 -4.28
N GLY A 105 13.54 -3.68 -3.64
CA GLY A 105 14.08 -3.54 -2.29
C GLY A 105 13.01 -3.46 -1.19
N THR A 106 11.80 -3.96 -1.45
CA THR A 106 10.72 -3.96 -0.46
C THR A 106 11.00 -4.93 0.70
N GLY A 107 10.66 -4.52 1.92
CA GLY A 107 10.89 -5.31 3.13
C GLY A 107 12.28 -5.15 3.75
N GLY A 108 13.09 -4.19 3.28
CA GLY A 108 14.41 -3.92 3.84
C GLY A 108 15.56 -4.56 3.06
N SER A 109 16.78 -4.05 3.27
CA SER A 109 18.00 -4.47 2.55
C SER A 109 18.40 -5.93 2.74
N GLY A 110 17.86 -6.62 3.75
CA GLY A 110 18.10 -8.05 4.00
C GLY A 110 16.99 -8.98 3.50
N THR A 111 15.89 -8.44 2.95
CA THR A 111 14.74 -9.25 2.55
C THR A 111 14.89 -9.74 1.11
N GLN A 112 14.68 -11.04 0.92
CA GLN A 112 14.62 -11.67 -0.40
C GLN A 112 13.38 -12.56 -0.48
N TYR A 113 12.60 -12.34 -1.53
CA TYR A 113 11.48 -13.18 -1.90
C TYR A 113 12.04 -14.42 -2.60
N CYS A 114 11.80 -15.59 -1.99
CA CYS A 114 12.19 -16.90 -2.53
C CYS A 114 11.12 -17.54 -3.43
N ARG A 115 10.03 -16.82 -3.68
CA ARG A 115 8.91 -17.25 -4.51
C ARG A 115 8.18 -16.05 -5.08
N ASN A 116 7.50 -16.25 -6.21
CA ASN A 116 6.62 -15.24 -6.80
C ASN A 116 5.53 -14.83 -5.80
N VAL A 117 5.13 -13.56 -5.85
CA VAL A 117 4.10 -13.00 -4.96
C VAL A 117 2.75 -13.20 -5.61
N ASP A 118 1.88 -13.98 -4.98
CA ASP A 118 0.52 -14.21 -5.46
C ASP A 118 -0.29 -12.91 -5.46
N THR A 119 -0.77 -12.53 -6.64
CA THR A 119 -1.54 -11.28 -6.85
C THR A 119 -2.89 -11.30 -6.15
N VAL A 120 -3.44 -12.48 -5.81
CA VAL A 120 -4.73 -12.60 -5.10
C VAL A 120 -4.71 -11.88 -3.76
N TRP A 121 -3.62 -11.99 -3.00
CA TRP A 121 -3.48 -11.31 -1.71
C TRP A 121 -3.33 -9.80 -1.89
N MET A 122 -2.57 -9.37 -2.90
CA MET A 122 -2.42 -7.94 -3.20
C MET A 122 -3.73 -7.31 -3.67
N LEU A 123 -4.57 -8.05 -4.41
CA LEU A 123 -5.90 -7.60 -4.83
C LEU A 123 -6.87 -7.51 -3.64
N ARG A 124 -6.80 -8.44 -2.68
CA ARG A 124 -7.58 -8.35 -1.42
C ARG A 124 -7.16 -7.14 -0.59
N PHE A 125 -5.87 -6.87 -0.51
CA PHE A 125 -5.35 -5.65 0.11
C PHE A 125 -5.90 -4.41 -0.61
N ALA A 126 -5.84 -4.37 -1.95
CA ALA A 126 -6.34 -3.26 -2.75
C ALA A 126 -7.82 -2.98 -2.47
N ASP A 127 -8.66 -4.02 -2.43
CA ASP A 127 -10.07 -3.90 -2.13
C ASP A 127 -10.31 -3.37 -0.70
N ALA A 128 -9.55 -3.84 0.30
CA ALA A 128 -9.64 -3.34 1.67
C ALA A 128 -9.21 -1.87 1.77
N PHE A 129 -8.11 -1.49 1.11
CA PHE A 129 -7.58 -0.13 1.07
C PHE A 129 -8.56 0.85 0.39
N LEU A 130 -9.13 0.47 -0.75
CA LEU A 130 -10.17 1.26 -1.42
C LEU A 130 -11.43 1.40 -0.57
N ARG A 131 -11.87 0.33 0.12
CA ARG A 131 -13.01 0.41 1.05
C ARG A 131 -12.71 1.32 2.23
N LEU A 132 -11.48 1.32 2.74
CA LEU A 132 -11.02 2.22 3.80
C LEU A 132 -11.10 3.68 3.35
N LEU A 133 -10.51 4.04 2.20
CA LEU A 133 -10.54 5.40 1.67
C LEU A 133 -11.96 5.92 1.41
N ASN A 134 -12.85 5.03 0.98
CA ASN A 134 -14.26 5.36 0.73
C ASN A 134 -15.14 5.35 2.00
N GLY A 135 -14.57 5.14 3.19
CA GLY A 135 -15.33 5.07 4.45
C GLY A 135 -16.27 3.87 4.56
N LYS A 136 -16.08 2.85 3.71
CA LYS A 136 -16.89 1.61 3.64
C LYS A 136 -16.32 0.49 4.51
N LEU A 137 -15.19 0.71 5.16
CA LEU A 137 -14.56 -0.20 6.10
C LEU A 137 -14.62 0.43 7.48
N ARG A 138 -15.28 -0.23 8.43
CA ARG A 138 -15.28 0.17 9.83
C ARG A 138 -14.05 -0.43 10.50
N ALA A 139 -13.38 0.35 11.36
CA ALA A 139 -12.33 -0.20 12.21
C ALA A 139 -12.87 -1.36 13.04
N ASP A 140 -12.13 -2.45 13.03
CA ASP A 140 -12.14 -3.43 14.10
C ASP A 140 -10.67 -3.72 14.46
N PRO A 141 -10.10 -3.00 15.44
CA PRO A 141 -8.71 -3.20 15.85
C PRO A 141 -8.50 -4.59 16.48
N TYR A 142 -9.58 -5.30 16.82
CA TYR A 142 -9.56 -6.66 17.35
C TYR A 142 -9.88 -7.71 16.28
N ALA A 143 -10.09 -7.31 15.02
CA ALA A 143 -10.37 -8.23 13.93
C ALA A 143 -9.20 -9.20 13.73
N THR A 144 -9.54 -10.49 13.66
CA THR A 144 -8.59 -11.57 13.35
C THR A 144 -8.38 -11.77 11.84
N THR A 145 -9.13 -11.04 11.01
CA THR A 145 -9.01 -11.13 9.56
C THR A 145 -7.85 -10.27 9.08
N VAL A 146 -6.84 -10.93 8.50
CA VAL A 146 -5.67 -10.30 7.89
C VAL A 146 -5.87 -10.28 6.38
N TYR A 147 -5.80 -9.09 5.79
CA TYR A 147 -5.95 -8.86 4.34
C TYR A 147 -4.62 -8.95 3.60
#